data_AF-A0AAV0CPF9-F1
#
_entry.id   AF-A0AAV0CPF9-F1
#
_cell.length_a   1.000
_cell.length_b   1.000
_cell.length_c   1.000
_cell.angle_alpha   90.00
_cell.angle_beta   90.00
_cell.angle_gamma   90.00
#
_symmetry.space_group_name_H-M   'P 1'
#
loop_
_entity.id
_entity.type
_entity.pdbx_description
1 polymer ?
#
loop_
_entity_poly.entity_id
_entity_poly.type
_entity_poly.pdbx_seq_one_letter_code
_entity_poly.pdbx_strand_id
1 'polypeptide(L)'
;MKSCCRVITMLPLLRCALTLDSSMSSTSLQINYILGDNPLKFSYVVGYGSRFSKHVHHRGASIPNNEIKYSCTQGWKWRDTREPNPNNIIGAMVGGPNRFDQFQDLRTSYKYTEPTLVGNAGLVAALVSLTNSGSSGVDKNNIFSGVPPLYPTTPPPPPPWRP
;
A
#
# COMPACT_ATOMS: atom_id res chain seq x y z
N MET A 1 -52.02 -8.71 -38.25
CA MET A 1 -50.56 -8.78 -38.41
C MET A 1 -50.08 -10.06 -37.76
N LYS A 2 -49.15 -10.74 -38.44
CA LYS A 2 -48.90 -12.19 -38.37
C LYS A 2 -47.97 -12.60 -37.21
N SER A 3 -48.26 -13.79 -36.71
CA SER A 3 -47.36 -14.85 -36.24
C SER A 3 -46.86 -14.93 -34.79
N CYS A 4 -47.08 -16.17 -34.33
CA CYS A 4 -46.71 -16.88 -33.12
C CYS A 4 -45.29 -17.51 -33.25
N CYS A 5 -44.67 -17.78 -32.10
CA CYS A 5 -43.76 -18.90 -31.79
C CYS A 5 -42.29 -18.93 -32.28
N ARG A 6 -41.31 -18.87 -31.34
CA ARG A 6 -40.16 -19.81 -31.10
C ARG A 6 -39.07 -19.12 -30.24
N VAL A 7 -38.81 -19.54 -28.99
CA VAL A 7 -37.89 -20.61 -28.51
C VAL A 7 -36.43 -20.12 -28.33
N ILE A 8 -35.93 -20.22 -27.07
CA ILE A 8 -34.51 -20.36 -26.64
C ILE A 8 -33.64 -19.08 -26.79
N THR A 9 -32.91 -18.54 -25.80
CA THR A 9 -32.04 -19.13 -24.75
C THR A 9 -31.90 -18.15 -23.57
N MET A 10 -31.72 -18.68 -22.36
CA MET A 10 -31.13 -17.97 -21.22
C MET A 10 -29.80 -17.31 -21.59
N LEU A 11 -29.68 -15.98 -21.52
CA LEU A 11 -28.39 -15.32 -21.28
C LEU A 11 -28.55 -13.83 -20.88
N PRO A 12 -28.72 -13.51 -19.59
CA PRO A 12 -28.28 -12.21 -19.07
C PRO A 12 -27.10 -12.33 -18.09
N LEU A 13 -26.57 -13.53 -17.83
CA LEU A 13 -25.45 -13.72 -16.89
C LEU A 13 -24.06 -13.61 -17.52
N LEU A 14 -23.92 -13.68 -18.84
CA LEU A 14 -22.60 -13.64 -19.50
C LEU A 14 -22.07 -12.21 -19.72
N ARG A 15 -22.91 -11.18 -19.57
CA ARG A 15 -22.49 -9.79 -19.77
C ARG A 15 -21.82 -9.15 -18.55
N CYS A 16 -22.07 -9.65 -17.33
CA CYS A 16 -21.34 -9.21 -16.14
C CYS A 16 -19.95 -9.87 -16.01
N ALA A 17 -19.78 -11.10 -16.50
CA ALA A 17 -18.50 -11.81 -16.39
C ALA A 17 -17.39 -11.13 -17.22
N LEU A 18 -17.68 -10.69 -18.44
CA LEU A 18 -16.69 -10.04 -19.33
C LEU A 18 -16.23 -8.65 -18.82
N THR A 19 -17.06 -7.94 -18.08
CA THR A 19 -16.68 -6.67 -17.41
C THR A 19 -15.85 -6.89 -16.16
N LEU A 20 -16.02 -8.01 -15.46
CA LEU A 20 -15.20 -8.35 -14.29
C LEU A 20 -13.78 -8.76 -14.71
N ASP A 21 -13.62 -9.57 -15.75
CA ASP A 21 -12.29 -9.97 -16.24
C ASP A 21 -11.46 -8.81 -16.80
N SER A 22 -12.11 -7.85 -17.48
CA SER A 22 -11.43 -6.65 -18.00
C SER A 22 -11.06 -5.64 -16.91
N SER A 23 -11.90 -5.46 -15.89
CA SER A 23 -11.59 -4.60 -14.73
C SER A 23 -10.54 -5.22 -13.80
N MET A 24 -10.57 -6.54 -13.61
CA MET A 24 -9.59 -7.26 -12.79
C MET A 24 -8.22 -7.39 -13.48
N SER A 25 -8.17 -7.59 -14.79
CA SER A 25 -6.90 -7.52 -15.54
C SER A 25 -6.27 -6.13 -15.45
N SER A 26 -7.09 -5.07 -15.60
CA SER A 26 -6.62 -3.68 -15.42
C SER A 26 -6.12 -3.40 -13.99
N THR A 27 -6.81 -3.92 -12.97
CA THR A 27 -6.40 -3.79 -11.56
C THR A 27 -5.09 -4.54 -11.29
N SER A 28 -4.95 -5.76 -11.81
CA SER A 28 -3.74 -6.57 -11.67
C SER A 28 -2.53 -5.88 -12.30
N LEU A 29 -2.71 -5.28 -13.49
CA LEU A 29 -1.65 -4.53 -14.17
C LEU A 29 -1.19 -3.32 -13.35
N GLN A 30 -2.12 -2.54 -12.78
CA GLN A 30 -1.78 -1.38 -11.96
C GLN A 30 -1.06 -1.78 -10.67
N ILE A 31 -1.53 -2.85 -10.01
CA ILE A 31 -0.91 -3.35 -8.79
C ILE A 31 0.49 -3.90 -9.08
N ASN A 32 0.67 -4.67 -10.15
CA ASN A 32 2.00 -5.16 -10.54
C ASN A 32 2.96 -4.01 -10.86
N TYR A 33 2.48 -2.96 -11.54
CA TYR A 33 3.27 -1.75 -11.79
C TYR A 33 3.70 -1.07 -10.49
N ILE A 34 2.78 -0.92 -9.52
CA ILE A 34 3.06 -0.36 -8.19
C ILE A 34 4.11 -1.19 -7.44
N LEU A 35 4.01 -2.51 -7.54
CA LEU A 35 4.87 -3.46 -6.83
C LEU A 35 6.26 -3.60 -7.46
N GLY A 36 6.46 -3.19 -8.71
CA GLY A 36 7.78 -3.10 -9.33
C GLY A 36 7.85 -3.52 -10.80
N ASP A 37 6.75 -3.93 -11.43
CA ASP A 37 6.71 -4.19 -12.87
C ASP A 37 6.54 -2.90 -13.68
N ASN A 38 7.57 -2.05 -13.57
CA ASN A 38 7.69 -0.78 -14.28
C ASN A 38 9.08 -0.68 -14.91
N PRO A 39 9.31 0.28 -15.83
CA PRO A 39 10.60 0.44 -16.52
C PRO A 39 11.78 0.65 -15.57
N LEU A 40 11.55 1.21 -14.38
CA LEU A 40 12.57 1.44 -13.36
C LEU A 40 12.88 0.21 -12.50
N LYS A 41 12.07 -0.86 -12.61
CA LYS A 41 12.09 -2.05 -11.73
C LYS A 41 12.18 -1.64 -10.26
N PHE A 42 11.29 -0.73 -9.87
CA PHE A 42 11.29 -0.05 -8.58
C PHE A 42 9.92 -0.14 -7.93
N SER A 43 9.84 -0.62 -6.69
CA SER A 43 8.59 -0.68 -5.94
C SER A 43 8.23 0.69 -5.36
N TYR A 44 6.99 1.11 -5.58
CA TYR A 44 6.42 2.29 -4.92
C TYR A 44 5.82 1.96 -3.54
N VAL A 45 5.93 0.71 -3.08
CA VAL A 45 5.59 0.29 -1.72
C VAL A 45 6.87 0.09 -0.93
N VAL A 46 7.01 0.85 0.16
CA VAL A 46 8.21 0.81 1.00
C VAL A 46 8.37 -0.57 1.63
N GLY A 47 9.56 -1.16 1.47
CA GLY A 47 9.88 -2.49 1.99
C GLY A 47 9.41 -3.66 1.14
N TYR A 48 8.82 -3.42 -0.04
CA TYR A 48 8.48 -4.47 -0.99
C TYR A 48 9.50 -4.55 -2.14
N GLY A 49 9.87 -5.76 -2.54
CA GLY A 49 10.83 -5.99 -3.63
C GLY A 49 12.28 -5.65 -3.27
N SER A 50 13.18 -5.72 -4.26
CA SER A 50 14.62 -5.47 -4.07
C SER A 50 14.99 -3.98 -4.10
N ARG A 51 14.15 -3.14 -4.72
CA ARG A 51 14.34 -1.69 -4.85
C ARG A 51 13.06 -0.97 -4.47
N PHE A 52 13.12 -0.08 -3.49
CA PHE A 52 12.00 0.71 -3.01
C PHE A 52 12.47 2.07 -2.48
N SER A 53 11.55 3.01 -2.22
CA SER A 53 11.85 4.35 -1.72
C SER A 53 12.49 4.31 -0.33
N LYS A 54 13.68 4.92 -0.22
CA LYS A 54 14.39 5.10 1.05
C LYS A 54 14.31 6.53 1.58
N HIS A 55 13.72 7.45 0.81
CA HIS A 55 13.67 8.88 1.09
C HIS A 55 12.23 9.39 1.22
N VAL A 56 11.40 8.68 1.97
CA VAL A 56 9.98 8.99 2.16
C VAL A 56 9.79 10.35 2.84
N HIS A 57 8.90 11.18 2.28
CA HIS A 57 8.46 12.46 2.87
C HIS A 57 7.54 12.22 4.07
N HIS A 58 8.08 11.66 5.15
CA HIS A 58 7.35 11.42 6.39
C HIS A 58 8.21 11.73 7.61
N ARG A 59 7.70 12.54 8.56
CA ARG A 59 8.47 12.99 9.74
C ARG A 59 8.88 11.82 10.64
N GLY A 60 7.93 10.93 10.93
CA GLY A 60 8.23 9.73 11.73
C GLY A 60 9.22 8.76 11.06
N ALA A 61 9.34 8.83 9.73
CA ALA A 61 10.32 8.02 9.00
C ALA A 61 11.72 8.65 9.02
N SER A 62 11.80 9.99 8.94
CA SER A 62 13.05 10.73 8.71
C SER A 62 13.79 11.11 10.00
N ILE A 63 13.07 11.29 11.10
CA ILE A 63 13.66 11.65 12.40
C ILE A 63 14.12 10.36 13.10
N PRO A 64 15.39 10.29 13.57
CA PRO A 64 15.92 9.12 14.26
C PRO A 64 15.18 8.89 15.58
N ASN A 65 14.92 7.63 15.90
CA ASN A 65 14.33 7.24 17.18
C ASN A 65 15.43 7.11 18.25
N ASN A 66 15.77 8.22 18.89
CA ASN A 66 16.79 8.28 19.95
C ASN A 66 16.23 8.86 21.27
N GLU A 67 14.92 8.73 21.48
CA GLU A 67 14.19 9.24 22.66
C GLU A 67 14.23 10.77 22.85
N ILE A 68 14.86 11.50 21.92
CA ILE A 68 14.90 12.96 21.94
C ILE A 68 13.69 13.51 21.20
N LYS A 69 12.94 14.40 21.86
CA LYS A 69 11.86 15.15 21.23
C LYS A 69 12.43 16.34 20.46
N TYR A 70 12.20 16.34 19.16
CA TYR A 70 12.61 17.44 18.29
C TYR A 70 11.42 18.33 17.94
N SER A 71 11.64 19.64 17.88
CA SER A 71 10.63 20.58 17.40
C SER A 71 10.40 20.43 15.89
N CYS A 72 9.29 20.97 15.39
CA CYS A 72 9.03 21.07 13.95
C CYS A 72 10.18 21.76 13.20
N THR A 73 10.77 22.81 13.80
CA THR A 73 11.85 23.57 13.18
C THR A 73 13.17 22.83 13.19
N GLN A 74 13.47 22.08 14.25
CA GLN A 74 14.63 21.18 14.27
C GLN A 74 14.46 20.04 13.26
N GLY A 75 13.21 19.64 12.98
CA GLY A 75 12.81 18.66 11.99
C GLY A 75 13.32 18.93 10.57
N TRP A 76 13.48 20.20 10.18
CA TRP A 76 13.85 20.59 8.82
C TRP A 76 15.18 19.98 8.37
N LYS A 77 16.14 19.79 9.28
CA LYS A 77 17.44 19.17 8.93
C LYS A 77 17.30 17.74 8.41
N TRP A 78 16.32 16.96 8.90
CA TRP A 78 16.05 15.61 8.39
C TRP A 78 15.15 15.61 7.17
N ARG A 79 14.36 16.66 6.97
CA ARG A 79 13.64 16.83 5.71
C ARG A 79 14.62 17.06 4.55
N ASP A 80 15.65 17.87 4.79
CA ASP A 80 16.58 18.36 3.75
C ASP A 80 17.84 17.53 3.56
N THR A 81 18.11 16.58 4.48
CA THR A 81 19.24 15.65 4.33
C THR A 81 19.07 14.70 3.15
N ARG A 82 20.18 14.34 2.51
CA ARG A 82 20.25 13.29 1.47
C ARG A 82 20.40 11.88 2.03
N GLU A 83 20.57 11.76 3.34
CA GLU A 83 20.62 10.46 4.00
C GLU A 83 19.28 9.74 3.90
N PRO A 84 19.27 8.39 3.82
CA PRO A 84 18.05 7.59 3.84
C PRO A 84 17.30 7.76 5.17
N ASN A 85 16.02 7.43 5.15
CA ASN A 85 15.18 7.45 6.34
C ASN A 85 15.72 6.44 7.38
N PRO A 86 16.00 6.85 8.63
CA PRO A 86 16.43 5.93 9.68
C PRO A 86 15.34 4.90 10.04
N ASN A 87 14.07 5.26 9.87
CA ASN A 87 12.94 4.35 10.10
C ASN A 87 12.19 4.10 8.79
N ASN A 88 12.16 2.85 8.35
CA ASN A 88 11.37 2.45 7.18
C ASN A 88 9.91 2.26 7.57
N ILE A 89 9.01 3.01 6.94
CA ILE A 89 7.55 2.81 7.09
C ILE A 89 7.07 1.71 6.13
N ILE A 90 7.33 0.47 6.50
CA ILE A 90 7.02 -0.71 5.68
C ILE A 90 5.52 -0.74 5.30
N GLY A 91 5.24 -1.03 4.04
CA GLY A 91 3.88 -1.09 3.49
C GLY A 91 3.32 0.24 3.01
N ALA A 92 4.00 1.37 3.28
CA ALA A 92 3.56 2.66 2.80
C ALA A 92 3.76 2.80 1.28
N MET A 93 2.68 3.10 0.56
CA MET A 93 2.72 3.48 -0.84
C MET A 93 3.07 4.97 -0.96
N VAL A 94 4.14 5.28 -1.71
CA VAL A 94 4.52 6.66 -2.05
C VAL A 94 3.72 7.19 -3.24
N GLY A 95 3.78 8.49 -3.52
CA GLY A 95 3.05 9.14 -4.61
C GLY A 95 3.29 8.55 -6.01
N GLY A 96 4.45 7.93 -6.24
CA GLY A 96 4.76 7.22 -7.49
C GLY A 96 5.36 8.13 -8.56
N PRO A 97 5.49 7.67 -9.81
CA PRO A 97 6.18 8.39 -10.88
C PRO A 97 5.30 9.46 -11.53
N ASN A 98 5.91 10.33 -12.35
CA ASN A 98 5.16 11.21 -13.24
C ASN A 98 4.61 10.45 -14.47
N ARG A 99 3.89 11.16 -15.34
CA ARG A 99 3.31 10.62 -16.59
C ARG A 99 4.32 10.07 -17.61
N PHE A 100 5.62 10.24 -17.37
CA PHE A 100 6.72 9.77 -18.22
C PHE A 100 7.53 8.65 -17.53
N ASP A 101 6.95 7.98 -16.54
CA ASP A 101 7.60 6.94 -15.72
C ASP A 101 8.86 7.41 -14.96
N GLN A 102 9.03 8.72 -14.79
CA GLN A 102 10.17 9.26 -14.04
C GLN A 102 9.81 9.41 -12.56
N PHE A 103 10.68 8.90 -11.71
CA PHE A 103 10.55 8.96 -10.26
C PHE A 103 11.81 9.53 -9.62
N GLN A 104 11.66 10.42 -8.65
CA GLN A 104 12.77 10.96 -7.87
C GLN A 104 12.60 10.56 -6.42
N ASP A 105 13.48 9.67 -5.93
CA ASP A 105 13.52 9.26 -4.52
C ASP A 105 14.23 10.33 -3.68
N LEU A 106 13.63 11.51 -3.62
CA LEU A 106 14.10 12.65 -2.83
C LEU A 106 13.02 13.02 -1.82
N ARG A 107 13.44 13.17 -0.56
CA ARG A 107 12.52 13.54 0.52
C ARG A 107 11.90 14.91 0.32
N THR A 108 12.59 15.84 -0.31
CA THR A 108 12.05 17.17 -0.63
C THR A 108 11.01 17.14 -1.75
N SER A 109 10.99 16.08 -2.56
CA SER A 109 10.04 15.87 -3.65
C SER A 109 8.75 15.20 -3.16
N TYR A 110 8.00 15.91 -2.30
CA TYR A 110 6.75 15.43 -1.70
C TYR A 110 5.78 14.82 -2.74
N LYS A 111 5.69 15.40 -3.95
CA LYS A 111 4.86 14.87 -5.04
C LYS A 111 5.11 13.40 -5.38
N TYR A 112 6.35 12.93 -5.23
CA TYR A 112 6.75 11.56 -5.55
C TYR A 112 6.86 10.68 -4.31
N THR A 113 7.39 11.22 -3.21
CA THR A 113 7.78 10.44 -2.03
C THR A 113 6.85 10.57 -0.83
N GLU A 114 5.76 11.33 -0.94
CA GLU A 114 4.78 11.48 0.13
C GLU A 114 3.79 10.30 0.15
N PRO A 115 3.70 9.56 1.26
CA PRO A 115 2.69 8.55 1.45
C PRO A 115 1.39 9.20 1.93
N THR A 116 0.26 8.80 1.35
CA THR A 116 -1.06 9.34 1.73
C THR A 116 -1.97 8.25 2.26
N LEU A 117 -2.82 8.58 3.23
CA LEU A 117 -3.79 7.65 3.78
C LEU A 117 -4.75 7.13 2.69
N VAL A 118 -5.22 8.04 1.82
CA VAL A 118 -6.15 7.70 0.73
C VAL A 118 -5.52 6.75 -0.28
N GLY A 119 -4.26 7.00 -0.68
CA GLY A 119 -3.55 6.12 -1.60
C GLY A 119 -3.36 4.71 -1.02
N ASN A 120 -2.98 4.62 0.25
CA ASN A 120 -2.81 3.33 0.94
C ASN A 120 -4.15 2.59 1.12
N ALA A 121 -5.23 3.31 1.44
CA ALA A 121 -6.57 2.71 1.52
C ALA A 121 -7.02 2.15 0.17
N GLY A 122 -6.77 2.87 -0.92
CA GLY A 122 -7.04 2.39 -2.29
C GLY A 122 -6.21 1.16 -2.65
N LEU A 123 -4.92 1.14 -2.30
CA LEU A 123 -4.04 -0.01 -2.49
C LEU A 123 -4.58 -1.25 -1.76
N VAL A 124 -4.95 -1.12 -0.49
CA VAL A 124 -5.53 -2.22 0.30
C VAL A 124 -6.83 -2.71 -0.33
N ALA A 125 -7.73 -1.82 -0.74
CA ALA A 125 -8.98 -2.19 -1.37
C ALA A 125 -8.77 -2.96 -2.69
N ALA A 126 -7.83 -2.51 -3.52
CA ALA A 126 -7.47 -3.18 -4.76
C ALA A 126 -6.85 -4.58 -4.51
N LEU A 127 -5.94 -4.70 -3.53
CA LEU A 127 -5.37 -5.98 -3.13
C LEU A 127 -6.44 -6.96 -2.64
N VAL A 128 -7.36 -6.51 -1.79
CA VAL A 128 -8.49 -7.33 -1.32
C VAL A 128 -9.35 -7.79 -2.50
N SER A 129 -9.65 -6.91 -3.46
CA SER A 129 -10.41 -7.26 -4.66
C SER A 129 -9.72 -8.34 -5.51
N LEU A 130 -8.39 -8.31 -5.61
CA LEU A 130 -7.61 -9.33 -6.31
C LEU A 130 -7.51 -10.65 -5.55
N THR A 131 -7.47 -10.62 -4.21
CA THR A 131 -7.44 -11.85 -3.41
C THR A 131 -8.77 -12.61 -3.43
N ASN A 132 -9.89 -11.90 -3.58
CA ASN A 132 -11.22 -12.52 -3.63
C ASN A 132 -11.52 -13.23 -4.96
N SER A 133 -10.67 -13.05 -5.98
CA SER A 133 -10.74 -13.76 -7.28
C SER A 133 -9.72 -14.91 -7.41
N GLY A 134 -8.67 -14.93 -6.58
CA GLY A 134 -7.81 -16.09 -6.41
C GLY A 134 -8.49 -17.15 -5.55
N SER A 135 -8.27 -18.44 -5.81
CA SER A 135 -8.89 -19.57 -5.08
C SER A 135 -8.56 -19.66 -3.57
N SER A 136 -7.93 -18.64 -3.00
CA SER A 136 -7.61 -18.51 -1.58
C SER A 136 -8.40 -17.33 -1.02
N GLY A 137 -9.63 -17.60 -0.55
CA GLY A 137 -10.42 -16.58 0.15
C GLY A 137 -9.66 -15.98 1.33
N VAL A 138 -9.92 -14.72 1.64
CA VAL A 138 -9.32 -14.03 2.78
C VAL A 138 -9.75 -14.70 4.09
N ASP A 139 -8.81 -15.32 4.80
CA ASP A 139 -9.07 -15.87 6.14
C ASP A 139 -9.24 -14.73 7.15
N LYS A 140 -10.51 -14.38 7.40
CA LYS A 140 -10.90 -13.32 8.33
C LYS A 140 -10.41 -13.56 9.76
N ASN A 141 -10.18 -14.82 10.14
CA ASN A 141 -9.74 -15.17 11.50
C ASN A 141 -8.25 -14.93 11.71
N ASN A 142 -7.47 -14.94 10.62
CA ASN A 142 -6.01 -14.80 10.64
C ASN A 142 -5.50 -13.54 9.92
N ILE A 143 -6.40 -12.69 9.40
CA ILE A 143 -6.00 -11.50 8.64
C ILE A 143 -5.12 -10.53 9.46
N PHE A 144 -5.29 -10.51 10.78
CA PHE A 144 -4.49 -9.68 11.69
C PHE A 144 -3.43 -10.48 12.47
N SER A 145 -3.36 -11.80 12.34
CA SER A 145 -2.40 -12.61 13.11
C SER A 145 -0.95 -12.45 12.63
N GLY A 146 -0.77 -12.03 11.37
CA GLY A 146 0.54 -11.70 10.80
C GLY A 146 0.97 -10.23 10.99
N VAL A 147 0.14 -9.37 11.58
CA VAL A 147 0.48 -7.96 11.81
C VAL A 147 1.18 -7.86 13.17
N PRO A 148 2.50 -7.60 13.23
CA PRO A 148 3.18 -7.41 14.51
C PRO A 148 2.53 -6.25 15.26
N PRO A 149 2.41 -6.33 16.60
CA PRO A 149 1.80 -5.26 17.38
C PRO A 149 2.52 -3.93 17.11
N LEU A 150 1.76 -2.91 16.71
CA LEU A 150 2.27 -1.57 16.37
C LEU A 150 2.78 -0.79 17.59
N TYR A 151 2.63 -1.36 18.79
CA TYR A 151 3.06 -0.81 20.06
C TYR A 151 3.89 -1.85 20.81
N PRO A 152 4.90 -1.43 21.60
CA PRO A 152 5.54 -2.33 22.54
C PRO A 152 4.46 -2.94 23.44
N THR A 153 4.53 -4.26 23.65
CA THR A 153 3.65 -4.94 24.60
C THR A 153 3.75 -4.24 25.94
N THR A 154 2.62 -3.78 26.48
CA THR A 154 2.58 -3.22 27.83
C THR A 154 3.24 -4.20 28.79
N PRO A 155 4.19 -3.76 29.63
CA PRO A 155 4.78 -4.64 30.62
C PRO A 155 3.66 -5.24 31.49
N PRO A 156 3.80 -6.49 31.94
CA PRO A 156 2.83 -7.10 32.84
C PRO A 156 2.63 -6.19 34.06
N PRO A 157 1.40 -6.11 34.61
CA PRO A 157 1.16 -5.33 35.82
C PRO A 157 2.13 -5.80 36.93
N PRO A 158 2.62 -4.88 37.77
CA PRO A 158 3.48 -5.26 38.89
C PRO A 158 2.76 -6.30 39.75
N PRO A 159 3.50 -7.26 40.35
CA PRO A 159 2.91 -8.27 41.21
C PRO A 159 2.10 -7.59 42.33
N PRO A 160 1.00 -8.23 42.80
CA PRO A 160 0.23 -7.71 43.93
C PRO A 160 1.14 -7.41 45.11
N TRP A 161 0.99 -6.23 45.69
CA TRP A 161 1.78 -5.81 46.86
C TRP A 161 1.60 -6.84 47.98
N ARG A 162 2.70 -7.39 48.49
CA ARG A 162 2.70 -8.26 49.67
C ARG A 162 3.14 -7.43 50.88
N PRO A 163 2.34 -7.38 51.96
CA PRO A 163 2.69 -6.72 53.21
C PRO A 163 3.97 -7.26 53.84
#